data_AF-A0AAX1PEM7-F1
#
_entry.id   AF-A0AAX1PEM7-F1
#
_cell.length_a   1.000
_cell.length_b   1.000
_cell.length_c   1.000
_cell.angle_alpha   90.00
_cell.angle_beta   90.00
_cell.angle_gamma   90.00
#
_symmetry.space_group_name_H-M   'P 1'
#
loop_
_entity.id
_entity.type
_entity.pdbx_description
1 polymer ?
#
loop_
_entity_poly.entity_id
_entity_poly.type
_entity_poly.pdbx_seq_one_letter_code
_entity_poly.pdbx_strand_id
1 'polypeptide(L)'
;MAKIIFTQDEIDEMVRVYNVGHNEWKRINIDSIKRKIKSEKINRQNGFCCYCRRDIHNEFKLVLDIEHIIPKSKLKKHMFSSKNLSVSCKRCNMNIKGEDVSFLNVPLNNLPKRIFRSKFYRIIHPNLDKYHSHLEKIAIQIGDSIVVKYFIRNGSEKGQFTRNYFKLSELERNSFNKAQGGRSSEINSQILMRLFDELHQ
;
A
#
# COMPACT_ATOMS: atom_id res chain seq x y z
N MET A 1 18.46 -4.89 -6.95
CA MET A 1 18.16 -4.16 -5.69
C MET A 1 18.93 -4.80 -4.56
N ALA A 2 19.54 -3.98 -3.69
CA ALA A 2 20.33 -4.48 -2.56
C ALA A 2 19.46 -5.24 -1.56
N LYS A 3 19.95 -6.40 -1.09
CA LYS A 3 19.35 -7.15 0.01
C LYS A 3 19.58 -6.35 1.29
N ILE A 4 18.57 -6.24 2.16
CA ILE A 4 18.79 -5.63 3.49
C ILE A 4 19.79 -6.49 4.24
N ILE A 5 20.80 -5.83 4.81
CA ILE A 5 21.79 -6.46 5.68
C ILE A 5 21.49 -5.99 7.10
N PHE A 6 21.24 -6.96 7.98
CA PHE A 6 21.08 -6.74 9.41
C PHE A 6 22.35 -7.16 10.13
N THR A 7 22.70 -6.44 11.20
CA THR A 7 23.79 -6.85 12.11
C THR A 7 23.35 -8.08 12.91
N GLN A 8 24.31 -8.74 13.58
CA GLN A 8 23.97 -9.87 14.44
C GLN A 8 23.01 -9.47 15.56
N ASP A 9 23.28 -8.34 16.24
CA ASP A 9 22.40 -7.80 17.28
C ASP A 9 20.97 -7.52 16.78
N GLU A 10 20.84 -7.01 15.54
CA GLU A 10 19.53 -6.79 14.92
C GLU A 10 18.80 -8.11 14.65
N ILE A 11 19.52 -9.14 14.21
CA ILE A 11 18.97 -10.48 13.99
C ILE A 11 18.51 -11.09 15.32
N ASP A 12 19.34 -11.00 16.37
CA ASP A 12 19.03 -11.54 17.69
C ASP A 12 17.80 -10.85 18.30
N GLU A 13 17.70 -9.52 18.12
CA GLU A 13 16.51 -8.76 18.51
C GLU A 13 15.26 -9.17 17.71
N MET A 14 15.39 -9.40 16.40
CA MET A 14 14.29 -9.92 15.58
C MET A 14 13.84 -11.31 16.06
N VAL A 15 14.77 -12.19 16.41
CA VAL A 15 14.48 -13.53 16.95
C VAL A 15 13.79 -13.41 18.31
N ARG A 16 14.27 -12.54 19.21
CA ARG A 16 13.63 -12.26 20.51
C ARG A 16 12.19 -11.80 20.33
N VAL A 17 11.96 -10.78 19.50
CA VAL A 17 10.61 -10.25 19.21
C VAL A 17 9.73 -11.31 18.57
N TYR A 18 10.28 -12.12 17.67
CA TYR A 18 9.58 -13.25 17.08
C TYR A 18 9.13 -14.27 18.13
N ASN A 19 9.98 -14.63 19.10
CA ASN A 19 9.64 -15.61 20.12
C ASN A 19 8.56 -15.08 21.07
N VAL A 20 8.69 -13.83 21.54
CA VAL A 20 7.72 -13.21 22.45
C VAL A 20 6.35 -13.04 21.78
N GLY A 21 6.28 -12.41 20.61
CA GLY A 21 5.01 -12.19 19.93
C GLY A 21 4.84 -10.82 19.28
N HIS A 22 3.74 -10.69 18.54
CA HIS A 22 3.48 -9.53 17.69
C HIS A 22 3.30 -8.20 18.45
N ASN A 23 2.96 -8.25 19.74
CA ASN A 23 2.88 -7.08 20.62
C ASN A 23 4.24 -6.39 20.78
N GLU A 24 5.32 -7.16 20.73
CA GLU A 24 6.68 -6.66 20.94
C GLU A 24 7.25 -5.95 19.72
N TRP A 25 6.59 -6.03 18.56
CA TRP A 25 6.91 -5.21 17.40
C TRP A 25 6.92 -3.71 17.73
N LYS A 26 6.02 -3.25 18.62
CA LYS A 26 5.98 -1.83 19.02
C LYS A 26 7.26 -1.45 19.79
N ARG A 27 7.82 -2.39 20.55
CA ARG A 27 8.96 -2.24 21.46
C ARG A 27 10.27 -2.78 20.89
N ILE A 28 10.35 -3.07 19.58
CA ILE A 28 11.61 -3.50 18.98
C ILE A 28 12.63 -2.41 19.27
N ASN A 29 13.66 -2.78 20.03
CA ASN A 29 14.47 -1.81 20.77
C ASN A 29 15.56 -1.18 19.88
N ILE A 30 15.56 -1.56 18.61
CA ILE A 30 16.51 -1.13 17.62
C ILE A 30 15.74 -0.45 16.49
N ASP A 31 15.65 0.87 16.58
CA ASP A 31 15.02 1.72 15.56
C ASP A 31 15.66 1.55 14.17
N SER A 32 16.90 1.07 14.07
CA SER A 32 17.55 0.79 12.80
C SER A 32 16.87 -0.35 12.03
N ILE A 33 16.25 -1.34 12.67
CA ILE A 33 15.57 -2.46 11.96
C ILE A 33 14.38 -1.93 11.17
N LYS A 34 13.44 -1.26 11.86
CA LYS A 34 12.26 -0.65 11.22
C LYS A 34 12.67 0.36 10.16
N ARG A 35 13.72 1.15 10.42
CA ARG A 35 14.24 2.13 9.46
C ARG A 35 14.80 1.46 8.21
N LYS A 36 15.62 0.41 8.34
CA LYS A 36 16.16 -0.37 7.22
C LYS A 36 15.05 -0.99 6.39
N ILE A 37 14.07 -1.63 7.03
CA ILE A 37 12.90 -2.21 6.36
C ILE A 37 12.14 -1.13 5.60
N LYS A 38 11.78 -0.02 6.26
CA LYS A 38 10.99 1.05 5.66
C LYS A 38 11.72 1.69 4.47
N SER A 39 12.98 2.07 4.62
CA SER A 39 13.79 2.65 3.53
C SER A 39 13.87 1.70 2.33
N GLU A 40 14.15 0.42 2.58
CA GLU A 40 14.25 -0.55 1.51
C GLU A 40 12.91 -0.75 0.77
N LYS A 41 11.80 -0.81 1.52
CA LYS A 41 10.47 -0.98 0.92
C LYS A 41 10.00 0.25 0.16
N ILE A 42 10.30 1.45 0.63
CA ILE A 42 10.05 2.69 -0.11
C ILE A 42 10.79 2.66 -1.44
N ASN A 43 12.08 2.30 -1.44
CA ASN A 43 12.87 2.18 -2.67
C ASN A 43 12.28 1.14 -3.62
N ARG A 44 11.92 -0.05 -3.13
CA ARG A 44 11.24 -1.11 -3.92
C ARG A 44 9.93 -0.65 -4.55
N GLN A 45 9.20 0.23 -3.88
CA GLN A 45 7.91 0.73 -4.31
C GLN A 45 8.00 1.99 -5.19
N ASN A 46 9.22 2.45 -5.48
CA ASN A 46 9.53 3.72 -6.14
C ASN A 46 8.91 4.92 -5.40
N GLY A 47 8.97 4.93 -4.06
CA GLY A 47 8.46 6.05 -3.27
C GLY A 47 6.95 6.27 -3.35
N PHE A 48 6.17 5.22 -3.61
CA PHE A 48 4.71 5.28 -3.57
C PHE A 48 4.13 4.32 -2.52
N CYS A 49 2.99 4.69 -1.93
CA CYS A 49 2.19 3.79 -1.10
C CYS A 49 1.89 2.49 -1.86
N CYS A 50 2.09 1.34 -1.22
CA CYS A 50 1.94 0.04 -1.87
C CYS A 50 0.53 -0.27 -2.38
N TYR A 51 -0.51 0.38 -1.85
CA TYR A 51 -1.90 0.13 -2.23
C TYR A 51 -2.50 1.25 -3.09
N CYS A 52 -2.51 2.49 -2.62
CA CYS A 52 -3.13 3.61 -3.34
C CYS A 52 -2.17 4.39 -4.24
N ARG A 53 -0.88 4.04 -4.28
CA ARG A 53 0.14 4.76 -5.07
C ARG A 53 0.15 6.28 -4.85
N ARG A 54 -0.22 6.77 -3.66
CA ARG A 54 0.10 8.14 -3.22
C ARG A 54 1.61 8.27 -3.12
N ASP A 55 2.15 9.40 -3.57
CA ASP A 55 3.57 9.73 -3.40
C ASP A 55 3.94 9.82 -1.92
N ILE A 56 5.06 9.20 -1.56
CA ILE A 56 5.64 9.17 -0.22
C ILE A 56 7.15 9.45 -0.21
N HIS A 57 7.75 9.95 -1.30
CA HIS A 57 9.21 10.11 -1.44
C HIS A 57 9.84 10.94 -0.31
N ASN A 58 9.17 12.01 0.11
CA ASN A 58 9.65 12.92 1.14
C ASN A 58 8.70 13.04 2.33
N GLU A 59 7.84 12.03 2.51
CA GLU A 59 6.90 12.01 3.63
C GLU A 59 7.61 11.75 4.95
N PHE A 60 7.13 12.41 6.00
CA PHE A 60 7.68 12.19 7.33
C PHE A 60 7.44 10.74 7.76
N LYS A 61 8.50 10.07 8.23
CA LYS A 61 8.47 8.62 8.47
C LYS A 61 7.40 8.17 9.47
N LEU A 62 6.93 9.04 10.38
CA LEU A 62 5.85 8.74 11.33
C LEU A 62 4.45 8.71 10.68
N VAL A 63 4.30 9.22 9.46
CA VAL A 63 3.06 9.20 8.66
C VAL A 63 2.95 7.90 7.84
N LEU A 64 4.07 7.18 7.70
CA LEU A 64 4.16 5.94 6.96
C LEU A 64 4.21 4.74 7.90
N ASP A 65 3.51 3.68 7.56
CA ASP A 65 3.55 2.43 8.33
C ASP A 65 4.31 1.35 7.56
N ILE A 66 5.05 0.54 8.31
CA ILE A 66 5.48 -0.76 7.81
C ILE A 66 4.24 -1.65 7.79
N GLU A 67 3.78 -1.92 6.59
CA GLU A 67 2.58 -2.66 6.34
C GLU A 67 2.86 -4.16 6.39
N HIS A 68 2.01 -4.88 7.12
CA HIS A 68 1.97 -6.34 7.09
C HIS A 68 0.79 -6.76 6.22
N ILE A 69 1.07 -7.28 5.03
CA ILE A 69 0.04 -7.62 4.04
C ILE A 69 -0.98 -8.59 4.64
N ILE A 70 -0.52 -9.67 5.28
CA ILE A 70 -1.33 -10.38 6.27
C ILE A 70 -0.91 -9.89 7.66
N PRO A 71 -1.85 -9.38 8.48
CA PRO A 71 -1.52 -8.81 9.78
C PRO A 71 -0.72 -9.77 10.66
N LYS A 72 0.27 -9.24 11.37
CA LYS A 72 1.13 -10.02 12.28
C LYS A 72 0.36 -10.68 13.44
N SER A 73 -0.79 -10.14 13.83
CA SER A 73 -1.67 -10.75 14.84
C SER A 73 -2.25 -12.09 14.34
N LYS A 74 -2.44 -12.21 13.03
CA LYS A 74 -3.01 -13.37 12.33
C LYS A 74 -1.93 -14.32 11.83
N LEU A 75 -0.73 -13.82 11.55
CA LEU A 75 0.34 -14.58 10.91
C LEU A 75 1.73 -14.26 11.48
N LYS A 76 1.92 -14.55 12.77
CA LYS A 76 3.18 -14.33 13.51
C LYS A 76 4.40 -14.92 12.79
N LYS A 77 4.28 -16.13 12.23
CA LYS A 77 5.37 -16.84 11.52
C LYS A 77 6.02 -16.06 10.36
N HIS A 78 5.32 -15.06 9.82
CA HIS A 78 5.80 -14.24 8.71
C HIS A 78 5.91 -12.76 9.05
N MET A 79 5.99 -12.40 10.33
CA MET A 79 6.13 -11.01 10.78
C MET A 79 7.34 -10.29 10.16
N PHE A 80 8.50 -10.95 10.07
CA PHE A 80 9.70 -10.38 9.45
C PHE A 80 9.92 -10.82 8.00
N SER A 81 8.94 -11.50 7.39
CA SER A 81 9.11 -11.96 6.01
C SER A 81 9.02 -10.78 5.05
N SER A 82 10.07 -10.55 4.27
CA SER A 82 10.06 -9.48 3.26
C SER A 82 8.86 -9.57 2.31
N LYS A 83 8.38 -10.78 1.99
CA LYS A 83 7.18 -10.94 1.14
C LYS A 83 5.89 -10.48 1.82
N ASN A 84 5.83 -10.49 3.15
CA ASN A 84 4.69 -10.00 3.93
C ASN A 84 4.82 -8.51 4.33
N LEU A 85 5.97 -7.88 4.08
CA LEU A 85 6.25 -6.50 4.49
C LEU A 85 6.25 -5.54 3.31
N SER A 86 5.64 -4.37 3.51
CA SER A 86 5.59 -3.25 2.56
C SER A 86 5.58 -1.92 3.33
N VAL A 87 5.43 -0.80 2.62
CA VAL A 87 5.16 0.52 3.23
C VAL A 87 3.89 1.09 2.64
N SER A 88 3.00 1.56 3.51
CA SER A 88 1.73 2.16 3.12
C SER A 88 1.47 3.45 3.88
N CYS A 89 0.55 4.27 3.37
CA CYS A 89 0.02 5.40 4.13
C CYS A 89 -0.99 4.90 5.18
N LYS A 90 -1.15 5.68 6.27
CA LYS A 90 -2.11 5.39 7.35
C LYS A 90 -3.54 5.19 6.88
N ARG A 91 -3.98 5.86 5.81
CA ARG A 91 -5.32 5.63 5.25
C ARG A 91 -5.49 4.17 4.82
N CYS A 92 -4.53 3.61 4.07
CA CYS A 92 -4.70 2.27 3.54
C CYS A 92 -4.46 1.21 4.62
N ASN A 93 -3.42 1.35 5.44
CA ASN A 93 -3.13 0.40 6.50
C ASN A 93 -4.05 0.55 7.72
N MET A 94 -4.12 1.72 8.37
CA MET A 94 -4.84 1.85 9.64
C MET A 94 -6.35 2.03 9.48
N ASN A 95 -6.80 2.85 8.53
CA ASN A 95 -8.22 3.19 8.39
C ASN A 95 -9.01 2.12 7.63
N ILE A 96 -8.46 1.61 6.52
CA ILE A 96 -9.19 0.69 5.64
C ILE A 96 -8.91 -0.77 5.96
N LYS A 97 -7.65 -1.20 5.84
CA LYS A 97 -7.32 -2.63 5.96
C LYS A 97 -7.31 -3.09 7.41
N GLY A 98 -6.56 -2.40 8.28
CA GLY A 98 -6.32 -2.79 9.65
C GLY A 98 -5.92 -4.26 9.78
N GLU A 99 -6.72 -5.00 10.53
CA GLU A 99 -6.57 -6.44 10.79
C GLU A 99 -7.40 -7.34 9.85
N ASP A 100 -8.07 -6.76 8.85
CA ASP A 100 -8.88 -7.50 7.88
C ASP A 100 -8.02 -8.42 7.01
N VAL A 101 -8.62 -9.55 6.63
CA VAL A 101 -8.04 -10.58 5.76
C VAL A 101 -9.04 -11.06 4.69
N SER A 102 -10.18 -10.37 4.51
CA SER A 102 -11.22 -10.71 3.52
C SER A 102 -10.74 -10.64 2.06
N PHE A 103 -9.58 -10.03 1.82
CA PHE A 103 -8.91 -10.04 0.52
C PHE A 103 -8.24 -11.38 0.18
N LEU A 104 -8.21 -12.37 1.09
CA LEU A 104 -7.69 -13.69 0.78
C LEU A 104 -8.73 -14.50 -0.02
N ASN A 105 -8.28 -15.28 -1.00
CA ASN A 105 -9.14 -16.19 -1.77
C ASN A 105 -9.49 -17.49 -1.01
N VAL A 106 -8.78 -17.77 0.09
CA VAL A 106 -9.04 -18.90 0.96
C VAL A 106 -8.99 -18.44 2.41
N PRO A 107 -9.75 -19.06 3.32
CA PRO A 107 -9.65 -18.78 4.75
C PRO A 107 -8.21 -18.88 5.24
N LEU A 108 -7.81 -18.00 6.16
CA LEU A 108 -6.45 -17.94 6.70
C LEU A 108 -5.94 -19.31 7.20
N ASN A 109 -6.82 -20.09 7.86
CA ASN A 109 -6.49 -21.41 8.40
C ASN A 109 -6.26 -22.47 7.29
N ASN A 110 -6.73 -22.21 6.08
CA ASN A 110 -6.62 -23.11 4.93
C ASN A 110 -5.49 -22.69 3.96
N LEU A 111 -4.73 -21.64 4.29
CA LEU A 111 -3.60 -21.22 3.48
C LEU A 111 -2.48 -22.29 3.50
N PRO A 112 -1.93 -22.67 2.34
CA PRO A 112 -0.87 -23.69 2.28
C PRO A 112 0.44 -23.17 2.86
N LYS A 113 1.41 -24.06 3.15
CA LYS A 113 2.74 -23.64 3.63
C LYS A 113 3.41 -22.58 2.72
N ARG A 114 3.21 -22.67 1.39
CA ARG A 114 3.70 -21.69 0.40
C ARG A 114 2.65 -20.58 0.16
N ILE A 115 2.40 -19.76 1.17
CA ILE A 115 1.37 -18.71 1.14
C ILE A 115 1.62 -17.58 0.15
N PHE A 116 2.89 -17.25 -0.14
CA PHE A 116 3.24 -16.09 -0.97
C PHE A 116 3.15 -16.41 -2.46
N ARG A 117 1.93 -16.68 -2.90
CA ARG A 117 1.55 -16.84 -4.31
C ARG A 117 0.42 -15.88 -4.63
N SER A 118 0.57 -15.13 -5.72
CA SER A 118 -0.39 -14.10 -6.14
C SER A 118 -1.85 -14.57 -6.09
N LYS A 119 -2.12 -15.81 -6.54
CA LYS A 119 -3.48 -16.38 -6.60
C LYS A 119 -4.22 -16.48 -5.26
N PHE A 120 -3.55 -16.37 -4.12
CA PHE A 120 -4.23 -16.39 -2.80
C PHE A 120 -4.73 -15.03 -2.35
N TYR A 121 -4.43 -13.97 -3.09
CA TYR A 121 -4.76 -12.59 -2.76
C TYR A 121 -5.60 -11.97 -3.87
N ARG A 122 -6.76 -11.43 -3.50
CA ARG A 122 -7.67 -10.69 -4.38
C ARG A 122 -7.18 -9.27 -4.63
N ILE A 123 -6.49 -8.69 -3.66
CA ILE A 123 -5.77 -7.43 -3.87
C ILE A 123 -4.53 -7.66 -4.75
N ILE A 124 -4.09 -6.58 -5.40
CA ILE A 124 -2.76 -6.47 -5.99
C ILE A 124 -1.76 -6.57 -4.84
N HIS A 125 -1.07 -7.70 -4.75
CA HIS A 125 -0.15 -7.97 -3.68
C HIS A 125 1.16 -7.19 -3.89
N PRO A 126 1.57 -6.30 -2.97
CA PRO A 126 2.68 -5.37 -3.18
C PRO A 126 4.01 -5.97 -3.61
N ASN A 127 4.32 -7.19 -3.15
CA ASN A 127 5.59 -7.87 -3.43
C ASN A 127 5.48 -9.02 -4.45
N LEU A 128 4.28 -9.33 -4.97
CA LEU A 128 4.07 -10.51 -5.83
C LEU A 128 3.46 -10.16 -7.18
N ASP A 129 2.75 -9.03 -7.27
CA ASP A 129 2.09 -8.57 -8.48
C ASP A 129 2.80 -7.34 -9.03
N LYS A 130 2.80 -7.18 -10.36
CA LYS A 130 3.21 -5.94 -11.01
C LYS A 130 2.03 -4.97 -10.94
N TYR A 131 2.10 -3.93 -10.12
CA TYR A 131 0.95 -3.03 -9.89
C TYR A 131 0.34 -2.50 -11.21
N HIS A 132 1.19 -2.01 -12.11
CA HIS A 132 0.80 -1.43 -13.41
C HIS A 132 0.22 -2.43 -14.42
N SER A 133 0.33 -3.75 -14.19
CA SER A 133 -0.40 -4.73 -15.01
C SER A 133 -1.88 -4.84 -14.59
N HIS A 134 -2.26 -4.23 -13.47
CA HIS A 134 -3.61 -4.33 -12.91
C HIS A 134 -4.30 -2.98 -12.76
N LEU A 135 -3.58 -1.96 -12.31
CA LEU A 135 -4.13 -0.64 -12.07
C LEU A 135 -3.10 0.44 -12.40
N GLU A 136 -3.52 1.45 -13.15
CA GLU A 136 -2.75 2.65 -13.43
C GLU A 136 -3.35 3.82 -12.64
N LYS A 137 -2.51 4.71 -12.12
CA LYS A 137 -2.97 5.91 -11.41
C LYS A 137 -2.42 7.14 -12.10
N ILE A 138 -3.32 8.07 -12.44
CA ILE A 138 -2.96 9.40 -12.91
C ILE A 138 -3.31 10.40 -11.82
N ALA A 139 -2.40 11.34 -11.57
CA ALA A 139 -2.63 12.46 -10.68
C ALA A 139 -2.06 13.74 -11.32
N ILE A 140 -2.90 14.74 -11.51
CA ILE A 140 -2.52 16.04 -12.08
C ILE A 140 -2.86 17.10 -11.04
N GLN A 141 -1.91 17.98 -10.73
CA GLN A 141 -2.10 19.10 -9.82
C GLN A 141 -1.85 20.42 -10.56
N ILE A 142 -2.78 21.36 -10.45
CA ILE A 142 -2.66 22.73 -10.95
C ILE A 142 -3.05 23.68 -9.81
N GLY A 143 -2.07 24.40 -9.27
CA GLY A 143 -2.24 25.17 -8.03
C GLY A 143 -2.73 24.29 -6.88
N ASP A 144 -3.83 24.69 -6.25
CA ASP A 144 -4.45 23.94 -5.15
C ASP A 144 -5.43 22.85 -5.63
N SER A 145 -5.68 22.77 -6.94
CA SER A 145 -6.55 21.77 -7.54
C SER A 145 -5.78 20.50 -7.88
N ILE A 146 -6.32 19.35 -7.49
CA ILE A 146 -5.77 18.04 -7.84
C ILE A 146 -6.86 17.18 -8.46
N VAL A 147 -6.53 16.45 -9.52
CA VAL A 147 -7.36 15.42 -10.14
C VAL A 147 -6.64 14.10 -10.03
N VAL A 148 -7.30 13.09 -9.46
CA VAL A 148 -6.78 11.73 -9.35
C VAL A 148 -7.73 10.78 -10.05
N LYS A 149 -7.19 9.86 -10.84
CA LYS A 149 -7.95 8.79 -11.50
C LYS A 149 -7.20 7.47 -11.46
N TYR A 150 -7.94 6.38 -11.24
CA TYR A 150 -7.41 5.03 -11.35
C TYR A 150 -8.06 4.30 -12.53
N PHE A 151 -7.23 3.73 -13.40
CA PHE A 151 -7.65 2.96 -14.57
C PHE A 151 -7.34 1.49 -14.37
N ILE A 152 -8.35 0.64 -14.52
CA ILE A 152 -8.18 -0.81 -14.48
C ILE A 152 -7.58 -1.24 -15.81
N ARG A 153 -6.45 -1.95 -15.77
CA ARG A 153 -5.76 -2.40 -16.97
C ARG A 153 -6.22 -3.79 -17.35
N ASN A 154 -6.47 -4.02 -18.64
CA ASN A 154 -6.76 -5.33 -19.22
C ASN A 154 -7.88 -6.12 -18.51
N GLY A 155 -8.93 -5.44 -18.03
CA GLY A 155 -10.03 -6.09 -17.29
C GLY A 155 -9.62 -6.78 -15.98
N SER A 156 -8.48 -6.37 -15.40
CA SER A 156 -7.90 -7.00 -14.22
C SER A 156 -8.86 -7.04 -13.01
N GLU A 157 -9.32 -8.25 -12.65
CA GLU A 157 -10.14 -8.50 -11.47
C GLU A 157 -9.45 -8.06 -10.18
N LYS A 158 -8.13 -8.31 -10.07
CA LYS A 158 -7.33 -7.82 -8.93
C LYS A 158 -7.31 -6.29 -8.86
N GLY A 159 -7.22 -5.64 -10.01
CA GLY A 159 -7.25 -4.19 -10.12
C GLY A 159 -8.57 -3.64 -9.63
N GLN A 160 -9.68 -4.21 -10.13
CA GLN A 160 -11.03 -3.87 -9.70
C GLN A 160 -11.23 -4.09 -8.20
N PHE A 161 -10.84 -5.27 -7.68
CA PHE A 161 -10.97 -5.59 -6.26
C PHE A 161 -10.16 -4.63 -5.40
N THR A 162 -8.90 -4.35 -5.76
CA THR A 162 -8.03 -3.41 -5.02
C THR A 162 -8.60 -2.01 -5.02
N ARG A 163 -9.11 -1.54 -6.17
CA ARG A 163 -9.73 -0.22 -6.31
C ARG A 163 -10.92 -0.07 -5.37
N ASN A 164 -11.77 -1.09 -5.28
CA ASN A 164 -12.94 -1.11 -4.42
C ASN A 164 -12.55 -1.24 -2.94
N TYR A 165 -11.69 -2.22 -2.62
CA TYR A 165 -11.26 -2.54 -1.26
C TYR A 165 -10.59 -1.34 -0.59
N PHE A 166 -9.66 -0.67 -1.27
CA PHE A 166 -8.99 0.54 -0.75
C PHE A 166 -9.76 1.84 -1.01
N LYS A 167 -11.03 1.72 -1.43
CA LYS A 167 -11.94 2.84 -1.71
C LYS A 167 -11.27 3.94 -2.53
N LEU A 168 -10.55 3.56 -3.59
CA LEU A 168 -9.71 4.50 -4.33
C LEU A 168 -10.55 5.54 -5.07
N SER A 169 -11.81 5.24 -5.38
CA SER A 169 -12.78 6.21 -5.91
C SER A 169 -13.05 7.40 -4.98
N GLU A 170 -12.84 7.26 -3.67
CA GLU A 170 -12.92 8.41 -2.74
C GLU A 170 -11.75 9.38 -2.96
N LEU A 171 -10.58 8.88 -3.30
CA LEU A 171 -9.43 9.73 -3.64
C LEU A 171 -9.67 10.48 -4.95
N GLU A 172 -10.38 9.87 -5.88
CA GLU A 172 -10.85 10.53 -7.10
C GLU A 172 -11.87 11.63 -6.74
N ARG A 173 -12.95 11.30 -6.02
CA ARG A 173 -14.00 12.28 -5.66
C ARG A 173 -13.48 13.44 -4.80
N ASN A 174 -12.62 13.17 -3.82
CA ASN A 174 -12.07 14.20 -2.96
C ASN A 174 -11.12 15.15 -3.70
N SER A 175 -10.47 14.66 -4.77
CA SER A 175 -9.66 15.52 -5.64
C SER A 175 -10.58 16.47 -6.41
N PHE A 176 -11.68 15.96 -6.98
CA PHE A 176 -12.70 16.79 -7.64
C PHE A 176 -13.33 17.81 -6.69
N ASN A 177 -13.82 17.38 -5.52
CA ASN A 177 -14.47 18.28 -4.57
C ASN A 177 -13.55 19.41 -4.05
N LYS A 178 -12.24 19.15 -3.88
CA LYS A 178 -11.26 20.17 -3.47
C LYS A 178 -10.92 21.14 -4.61
N ALA A 179 -10.84 20.66 -5.85
CA ALA A 179 -10.71 21.54 -7.02
C ALA A 179 -11.97 22.41 -7.26
N GLN A 180 -13.09 22.09 -6.59
CA GLN A 180 -14.42 22.66 -6.81
C GLN A 180 -14.90 23.65 -5.74
N GLY A 181 -14.10 23.99 -4.72
CA GLY A 181 -14.53 24.95 -3.69
C GLY A 181 -15.82 24.58 -2.93
N GLY A 182 -16.27 23.32 -2.99
CA GLY A 182 -17.35 22.80 -2.16
C GLY A 182 -18.78 22.74 -2.73
N ARG A 183 -19.04 23.00 -4.03
CA ARG A 183 -20.36 22.70 -4.64
C ARG A 183 -20.25 22.16 -6.08
N SER A 184 -20.84 20.97 -6.29
CA SER A 184 -21.25 20.29 -7.53
C SER A 184 -20.47 20.43 -8.86
N SER A 185 -20.02 19.27 -9.35
CA SER A 185 -20.07 18.72 -10.73
C SER A 185 -19.40 19.36 -11.94
N GLU A 186 -18.61 20.42 -11.86
CA GLU A 186 -17.79 20.84 -13.02
C GLU A 186 -16.34 21.21 -12.63
N ILE A 187 -15.37 20.78 -13.44
CA ILE A 187 -13.96 21.14 -13.25
C ILE A 187 -13.80 22.58 -13.75
N ASN A 188 -13.64 23.54 -12.84
CA ASN A 188 -13.55 24.97 -13.21
C ASN A 188 -12.26 25.32 -13.98
N SER A 189 -11.28 24.41 -13.99
CA SER A 189 -10.10 24.50 -14.87
C SER A 189 -10.37 23.79 -16.20
N GLN A 190 -10.56 24.57 -17.26
CA GLN A 190 -10.71 24.05 -18.62
C GLN A 190 -9.50 23.19 -19.06
N ILE A 191 -8.31 23.47 -18.53
CA ILE A 191 -7.10 22.67 -18.78
C ILE A 191 -7.24 21.27 -18.16
N LEU A 192 -7.68 21.19 -16.90
CA LEU A 192 -7.89 19.89 -16.23
C LEU A 192 -9.01 19.09 -16.90
N MET A 193 -10.07 19.75 -17.38
CA MET A 193 -11.15 19.07 -18.09
C MET A 193 -10.67 18.48 -19.42
N ARG A 194 -9.94 19.25 -20.23
CA ARG A 194 -9.33 18.75 -21.47
C ARG A 194 -8.36 17.59 -21.24
N LEU A 195 -7.46 17.72 -20.26
CA LEU A 195 -6.52 16.65 -19.91
C LEU A 195 -7.26 15.40 -19.43
N PHE A 196 -8.37 15.56 -18.69
CA PHE A 196 -9.16 14.43 -18.23
C PHE A 196 -9.89 13.72 -19.38
N ASP A 197 -10.44 14.47 -20.33
CA ASP A 197 -11.12 13.92 -21.51
C ASP A 197 -10.14 13.20 -22.44
N GLU A 198 -8.93 13.73 -22.64
CA GLU A 198 -7.87 13.09 -23.41
C GLU A 198 -7.41 11.76 -22.76
N LEU A 199 -7.40 11.68 -21.43
CA LEU A 199 -7.06 10.46 -20.69
C LEU A 199 -8.17 9.41 -20.70
N HIS A 200 -9.36 9.77 -21.18
CA HIS A 200 -10.54 8.93 -21.25
C HIS A 200 -10.85 8.39 -22.65
N GLN A 201 -10.12 8.83 -23.67
CA GLN A 201 -10.09 8.25 -25.03
C GLN A 201 -9.11 7.07 -25.09
#